data_AF-A0A7C7QA82-F1
#
_entry.id   AF-A0A7C7QA82-F1
#
_cell.length_a   1.000
_cell.length_b   1.000
_cell.length_c   1.000
_cell.angle_alpha   90.00
_cell.angle_beta   90.00
_cell.angle_gamma   90.00
#
_symmetry.space_group_name_H-M   'P 1'
#
loop_
_entity.id
_entity.type
_entity.pdbx_description
1 polymer ?
#
loop_
_entity_poly.entity_id
_entity_poly.type
_entity_poly.pdbx_seq_one_letter_code
_entity_poly.pdbx_strand_id
1 'polypeptide(L)'
;MKLRLLSKQDVQRAVPMRQAIEIVKRAFAQLSAGKAVVPIRTQLPVEKHEGIALFMPAYLSESDDLAVKIVSVFPRNLDRGLPTIFALVVVLEADTGRPLAAMDGTYLTALRTGAASGAATDLLARQDAHVAAIFGAGAQGRTQLLAVCEVRDIERAWVYDVNPEAARRYIQEM
;
A
#
# COMPACT_ATOMS: atom_id res chain seq x y z
N MET A 1 -28.25 -10.34 -4.74
CA MET A 1 -26.84 -10.01 -5.02
C MET A 1 -26.18 -9.60 -3.70
N LYS A 2 -24.99 -10.12 -3.35
CA LYS A 2 -24.35 -9.84 -2.05
C LYS A 2 -22.98 -9.22 -2.27
N LEU A 3 -22.88 -7.90 -2.08
CA LEU A 3 -21.60 -7.20 -2.04
C LEU A 3 -20.83 -7.66 -0.80
N ARG A 4 -19.57 -8.09 -0.96
CA ARG A 4 -18.73 -8.47 0.17
C ARG A 4 -18.09 -7.22 0.79
N LEU A 5 -18.23 -7.05 2.09
CA LEU A 5 -17.52 -6.02 2.85
C LEU A 5 -16.36 -6.68 3.59
N LEU A 6 -15.15 -6.19 3.37
CA LEU A 6 -13.93 -6.72 4.02
C LEU A 6 -13.32 -5.64 4.91
N SER A 7 -13.27 -5.92 6.19
CA SER A 7 -12.64 -5.06 7.18
C SER A 7 -11.12 -5.07 7.02
N LYS A 8 -10.44 -4.18 7.74
CA LYS A 8 -8.99 -4.21 7.90
C LYS A 8 -8.47 -5.59 8.32
N GLN A 9 -9.15 -6.26 9.25
CA GLN A 9 -8.72 -7.57 9.76
C GLN A 9 -8.84 -8.65 8.69
N ASP A 10 -9.88 -8.59 7.86
CA ASP A 10 -10.06 -9.52 6.76
C ASP A 10 -8.94 -9.37 5.73
N VAL A 11 -8.59 -8.13 5.36
CA VAL A 11 -7.48 -7.84 4.44
C VAL A 11 -6.14 -8.30 5.03
N GLN A 12 -5.90 -8.05 6.32
CA GLN A 12 -4.68 -8.49 7.01
C GLN A 12 -4.50 -10.02 6.99
N ARG A 13 -5.57 -10.77 7.16
CA ARG A 13 -5.53 -12.25 7.15
C ARG A 13 -5.41 -12.82 5.74
N ALA A 14 -5.93 -12.11 4.73
CA ALA A 14 -6.03 -12.64 3.38
C ALA A 14 -4.70 -12.67 2.62
N VAL A 15 -3.80 -11.70 2.85
CA VAL A 15 -2.58 -11.54 2.05
C VAL A 15 -1.36 -11.20 2.92
N PRO A 16 -0.49 -12.18 3.23
CA PRO A 16 0.81 -11.95 3.87
C PRO A 16 1.74 -11.09 3.00
N MET A 17 2.71 -10.41 3.63
CA MET A 17 3.62 -9.47 2.93
C MET A 17 4.37 -10.13 1.77
N ARG A 18 4.97 -11.31 1.98
CA ARG A 18 5.66 -12.05 0.91
C ARG A 18 4.79 -12.33 -0.31
N GLN A 19 3.53 -12.71 -0.09
CA GLN A 19 2.58 -12.93 -1.17
C GLN A 19 2.21 -11.62 -1.87
N ALA A 20 2.04 -10.53 -1.12
CA ALA A 20 1.80 -9.21 -1.68
C ALA A 20 2.96 -8.75 -2.59
N ILE A 21 4.22 -9.01 -2.22
CA ILE A 21 5.41 -8.71 -3.04
C ILE A 21 5.31 -9.43 -4.39
N GLU A 22 5.02 -10.73 -4.39
CA GLU A 22 4.89 -11.51 -5.63
C GLU A 22 3.71 -11.06 -6.50
N ILE A 23 2.57 -10.72 -5.90
CA ILE A 23 1.41 -10.16 -6.62
C ILE A 23 1.80 -8.83 -7.27
N VAL A 24 2.51 -7.95 -6.55
CA VAL A 24 2.93 -6.65 -7.08
C VAL A 24 3.95 -6.80 -8.21
N LYS A 25 4.90 -7.75 -8.12
CA LYS A 25 5.82 -8.07 -9.23
C LYS A 25 5.04 -8.46 -10.50
N ARG A 26 4.03 -9.33 -10.37
CA ARG A 26 3.19 -9.75 -11.50
C ARG A 26 2.39 -8.58 -12.07
N ALA A 27 1.82 -7.72 -11.22
CA ALA A 27 1.10 -6.54 -11.68
C ALA A 27 2.00 -5.57 -12.45
N PHE A 28 3.23 -5.33 -11.98
CA PHE A 28 4.22 -4.54 -12.73
C PHE A 28 4.63 -5.20 -14.04
N ALA A 29 4.81 -6.53 -14.06
CA ALA A 29 5.13 -7.26 -15.29
C ALA A 29 4.02 -7.13 -16.33
N GLN A 30 2.75 -7.26 -15.91
CA GLN A 30 1.59 -7.02 -16.79
C GLN A 30 1.58 -5.59 -17.33
N LEU A 31 1.83 -4.59 -16.48
CA LEU A 31 1.92 -3.19 -16.90
C LEU A 31 3.01 -2.98 -17.95
N SER A 32 4.23 -3.46 -17.70
CA SER A 32 5.34 -3.35 -18.65
C SER A 32 5.11 -4.10 -19.95
N ALA A 33 4.32 -5.18 -19.93
CA ALA A 33 3.94 -5.96 -21.09
C ALA A 33 2.75 -5.36 -21.89
N GLY A 34 2.22 -4.21 -21.48
CA GLY A 34 1.05 -3.59 -22.14
C GLY A 34 -0.29 -4.30 -21.86
N LYS A 35 -0.34 -5.13 -20.81
CA LYS A 35 -1.52 -5.90 -20.37
C LYS A 35 -2.25 -5.25 -19.20
N ALA A 36 -2.08 -3.95 -19.02
CA ALA A 36 -2.72 -3.18 -17.97
C ALA A 36 -3.24 -1.85 -18.51
N VAL A 37 -4.44 -1.48 -18.12
CA VAL A 37 -5.02 -0.15 -18.32
C VAL A 37 -4.98 0.57 -16.98
N VAL A 38 -4.02 1.49 -16.83
CA VAL A 38 -3.81 2.27 -15.61
C VAL A 38 -3.79 3.76 -15.97
N PRO A 39 -4.97 4.40 -16.12
CA PRO A 39 -5.02 5.81 -16.46
C PRO A 39 -4.40 6.67 -15.33
N ILE A 40 -4.03 7.90 -15.68
CA ILE A 40 -3.57 8.87 -14.69
C ILE A 40 -4.68 9.07 -13.66
N ARG A 41 -4.32 8.96 -12.37
CA ARG A 41 -5.26 9.14 -11.26
C ARG A 41 -5.93 10.51 -11.32
N THR A 42 -7.23 10.56 -11.06
CA THR A 42 -7.95 11.83 -10.90
C THR A 42 -7.64 12.40 -9.52
N GLN A 43 -7.31 13.69 -9.50
CA GLN A 43 -7.00 14.44 -8.28
C GLN A 43 -8.12 15.42 -7.97
N LEU A 44 -8.60 15.41 -6.74
CA LEU A 44 -9.61 16.34 -6.24
C LEU A 44 -9.06 17.03 -4.98
N PRO A 45 -8.40 18.20 -5.14
CA PRO A 45 -7.96 19.00 -4.02
C PRO A 45 -9.15 19.44 -3.14
N VAL A 46 -8.96 19.41 -1.84
CA VAL A 46 -9.91 19.90 -0.84
C VAL A 46 -9.22 21.03 -0.08
N GLU A 47 -9.01 22.16 -0.78
CA GLU A 47 -8.13 23.26 -0.35
C GLU A 47 -8.48 23.80 1.04
N LYS A 48 -9.78 23.95 1.34
CA LYS A 48 -10.29 24.39 2.64
C LYS A 48 -9.77 23.55 3.81
N HIS A 49 -9.40 22.31 3.57
CA HIS A 49 -8.95 21.35 4.58
C HIS A 49 -7.52 20.88 4.38
N GLU A 50 -6.76 21.54 3.49
CA GLU A 50 -5.37 21.17 3.15
C GLU A 50 -5.25 19.68 2.78
N GLY A 51 -6.30 19.14 2.14
CA GLY A 51 -6.43 17.73 1.84
C GLY A 51 -6.57 17.47 0.35
N ILE A 52 -6.47 16.20 -0.03
CA ILE A 52 -6.70 15.75 -1.41
C ILE A 52 -7.38 14.39 -1.41
N ALA A 53 -8.34 14.20 -2.30
CA ALA A 53 -8.88 12.89 -2.66
C ALA A 53 -8.33 12.45 -4.02
N LEU A 54 -8.01 11.17 -4.15
CA LEU A 54 -7.46 10.57 -5.36
C LEU A 54 -8.30 9.36 -5.75
N PHE A 55 -8.59 9.25 -7.04
CA PHE A 55 -9.32 8.13 -7.64
C PHE A 55 -8.39 7.39 -8.58
N MET A 56 -8.16 6.12 -8.29
CA MET A 56 -7.15 5.30 -8.96
C MET A 56 -7.81 4.01 -9.49
N PRO A 57 -8.44 4.05 -10.67
CA PRO A 57 -8.91 2.85 -11.35
C PRO A 57 -7.76 2.12 -12.05
N ALA A 58 -7.84 0.80 -12.11
CA ALA A 58 -6.92 -0.03 -12.89
C ALA A 58 -7.64 -1.30 -13.36
N TYR A 59 -7.27 -1.75 -14.56
CA TYR A 59 -7.65 -3.05 -15.10
C TYR A 59 -6.40 -3.81 -15.55
N LEU A 60 -6.25 -5.05 -15.11
CA LEU A 60 -5.19 -5.97 -15.53
C LEU A 60 -5.81 -7.07 -16.39
N SER A 61 -5.52 -7.09 -17.69
CA SER A 61 -6.23 -7.95 -18.64
C SER A 61 -5.78 -9.41 -18.63
N GLU A 62 -4.58 -9.72 -18.11
CA GLU A 62 -4.13 -11.12 -18.01
C GLU A 62 -4.78 -11.85 -16.83
N SER A 63 -4.96 -11.16 -15.71
CA SER A 63 -5.59 -11.69 -14.50
C SER A 63 -7.07 -11.35 -14.36
N ASP A 64 -7.61 -10.57 -15.30
CA ASP A 64 -8.98 -10.07 -15.33
C ASP A 64 -9.38 -9.28 -14.05
N ASP A 65 -8.41 -8.59 -13.45
CA ASP A 65 -8.61 -7.82 -12.22
C ASP A 65 -9.04 -6.39 -12.53
N LEU A 66 -10.28 -6.03 -12.17
CA LEU A 66 -10.81 -4.66 -12.27
C LEU A 66 -11.08 -4.09 -10.88
N ALA A 67 -10.43 -2.97 -10.54
CA ALA A 67 -10.64 -2.31 -9.26
C ALA A 67 -10.49 -0.79 -9.34
N VAL A 68 -11.08 -0.10 -8.37
CA VAL A 68 -10.87 1.32 -8.13
C VAL A 68 -10.55 1.55 -6.67
N LYS A 69 -9.50 2.36 -6.43
CA LYS A 69 -9.19 2.88 -5.10
C LYS A 69 -9.61 4.34 -4.99
N ILE A 70 -10.32 4.64 -3.91
CA ILE A 70 -10.57 5.99 -3.44
C ILE A 70 -9.67 6.19 -2.23
N VAL A 71 -8.73 7.13 -2.29
CA VAL A 71 -7.81 7.42 -1.19
C VAL A 71 -7.80 8.91 -0.89
N SER A 72 -7.83 9.26 0.38
CA SER A 72 -7.71 10.63 0.86
C SER A 72 -6.40 10.82 1.63
N VAL A 73 -5.77 11.97 1.45
CA VAL A 73 -4.55 12.38 2.17
C VAL A 73 -4.80 13.73 2.83
N PHE A 74 -4.84 13.75 4.15
CA PHE A 74 -5.18 14.92 4.97
C PHE A 74 -4.13 15.07 6.09
N PRO A 75 -3.05 15.84 5.89
CA PRO A 75 -1.97 15.98 6.86
C PRO A 75 -2.43 16.43 8.25
N ARG A 76 -3.39 17.36 8.31
CA ARG A 76 -3.96 17.92 9.55
C ARG A 76 -4.80 16.90 10.36
N ASN A 77 -4.99 15.68 9.88
CA ASN A 77 -5.62 14.61 10.68
C ASN A 77 -4.79 14.22 11.91
N LEU A 78 -3.47 14.39 11.85
CA LEU A 78 -2.58 14.08 12.97
C LEU A 78 -2.94 14.92 14.22
N ASP A 79 -3.31 16.19 14.03
CA ASP A 79 -3.77 17.08 15.11
C ASP A 79 -5.06 16.59 15.80
N ARG A 80 -5.79 15.69 15.13
CA ARG A 80 -7.05 15.08 15.59
C ARG A 80 -6.85 13.63 16.07
N GLY A 81 -5.61 13.14 16.11
CA GLY A 81 -5.31 11.74 16.42
C GLY A 81 -5.78 10.75 15.35
N LEU A 82 -6.05 11.22 14.13
CA LEU A 82 -6.49 10.38 13.01
C LEU A 82 -5.31 10.08 12.05
N PRO A 83 -5.34 8.95 11.33
CA PRO A 83 -4.43 8.69 10.22
C PRO A 83 -4.48 9.78 9.14
N THR A 84 -3.31 10.12 8.59
CA THR A 84 -3.20 11.01 7.42
C THR A 84 -3.88 10.44 6.18
N ILE A 85 -3.93 9.10 6.05
CA ILE A 85 -4.45 8.41 4.89
C ILE A 85 -5.64 7.55 5.30
N PHE A 86 -6.75 7.70 4.58
CA PHE A 86 -7.86 6.74 4.57
C PHE A 86 -8.09 6.28 3.14
N ALA A 87 -8.52 5.03 2.96
CA ALA A 87 -8.87 4.55 1.64
C ALA A 87 -9.95 3.47 1.66
N LEU A 88 -10.65 3.37 0.54
CA LEU A 88 -11.60 2.32 0.19
C LEU A 88 -11.18 1.75 -1.16
N VAL A 89 -11.18 0.43 -1.28
CA VAL A 89 -11.00 -0.25 -2.57
C VAL A 89 -12.27 -1.00 -2.92
N VAL A 90 -12.75 -0.81 -4.15
CA VAL A 90 -13.89 -1.53 -4.72
C VAL A 90 -13.38 -2.41 -5.85
N VAL A 91 -13.74 -3.68 -5.82
CA VAL A 91 -13.44 -4.67 -6.88
C VAL A 91 -14.71 -4.90 -7.67
N LEU A 92 -14.58 -4.88 -8.99
CA LEU A 92 -15.64 -5.06 -9.95
C LEU A 92 -15.36 -6.35 -10.74
N GLU A 93 -16.42 -7.04 -11.14
CA GLU A 93 -16.35 -8.09 -12.15
C GLU A 93 -16.05 -7.42 -13.50
N ALA A 94 -15.01 -7.86 -14.20
CA ALA A 94 -14.56 -7.18 -15.42
C ALA A 94 -15.54 -7.35 -16.60
N ASP A 95 -16.24 -8.48 -16.68
CA ASP A 95 -17.17 -8.80 -17.77
C ASP A 95 -18.53 -8.10 -17.63
N THR A 96 -19.08 -8.00 -16.42
CA THR A 96 -20.41 -7.42 -16.16
C THR A 96 -20.37 -6.05 -15.51
N GLY A 97 -19.22 -5.63 -14.97
CA GLY A 97 -19.08 -4.41 -14.16
C GLY A 97 -19.70 -4.51 -12.76
N ARG A 98 -20.18 -5.69 -12.36
CA ARG A 98 -20.87 -5.90 -11.09
C ARG A 98 -19.90 -5.73 -9.91
N PRO A 99 -20.25 -4.97 -8.86
CA PRO A 99 -19.39 -4.87 -7.68
C PRO A 99 -19.36 -6.18 -6.89
N LEU A 100 -18.14 -6.69 -6.68
CA LEU A 100 -17.87 -7.94 -5.99
C LEU A 100 -17.56 -7.71 -4.51
N ALA A 101 -16.70 -6.73 -4.22
CA ALA A 101 -16.29 -6.41 -2.86
C ALA A 101 -15.95 -4.92 -2.67
N ALA A 102 -16.14 -4.44 -1.45
CA ALA A 102 -15.56 -3.20 -0.95
C ALA A 102 -14.73 -3.51 0.31
N MET A 103 -13.50 -3.00 0.38
CA MET A 103 -12.56 -3.38 1.44
C MET A 103 -11.78 -2.19 1.99
N ASP A 104 -11.28 -2.34 3.23
CA ASP A 104 -10.38 -1.38 3.84
C ASP A 104 -9.16 -1.13 2.93
N GLY A 105 -9.16 0.04 2.29
CA GLY A 105 -8.08 0.47 1.43
C GLY A 105 -6.91 1.05 2.23
N THR A 106 -7.11 1.36 3.52
CA THR A 106 -6.12 2.03 4.37
C THR A 106 -4.95 1.09 4.64
N TYR A 107 -5.22 -0.09 5.20
CA TYR A 107 -4.21 -1.12 5.39
C TYR A 107 -3.70 -1.65 4.05
N LEU A 108 -4.60 -1.92 3.09
CA LEU A 108 -4.20 -2.40 1.76
C LEU A 108 -3.23 -1.43 1.07
N THR A 109 -3.41 -0.12 1.24
CA THR A 109 -2.50 0.89 0.72
C THR A 109 -1.13 0.81 1.38
N ALA A 110 -1.03 0.60 2.69
CA ALA A 110 0.26 0.37 3.35
C ALA A 110 0.91 -0.93 2.86
N LEU A 111 0.18 -2.05 2.88
CA LEU A 111 0.64 -3.36 2.43
C LEU A 111 1.22 -3.30 1.01
N ARG A 112 0.44 -2.82 0.03
CA ARG A 112 0.88 -2.78 -1.38
C ARG A 112 2.03 -1.80 -1.62
N THR A 113 2.15 -0.74 -0.82
CA THR A 113 3.23 0.24 -0.96
C THR A 113 4.54 -0.33 -0.41
N GLY A 114 4.49 -1.01 0.74
CA GLY A 114 5.60 -1.82 1.23
C GLY A 114 5.99 -2.91 0.22
N ALA A 115 5.01 -3.69 -0.26
CA ALA A 115 5.24 -4.76 -1.22
C ALA A 115 5.86 -4.29 -2.55
N ALA A 116 5.50 -3.10 -3.05
CA ALA A 116 6.14 -2.50 -4.21
C ALA A 116 7.63 -2.21 -3.96
N SER A 117 7.97 -1.67 -2.80
CA SER A 117 9.36 -1.47 -2.41
C SER A 117 10.10 -2.78 -2.16
N GLY A 118 9.43 -3.79 -1.58
CA GLY A 118 9.99 -5.14 -1.43
C GLY A 118 10.30 -5.77 -2.80
N ALA A 119 9.39 -5.66 -3.76
CA ALA A 119 9.61 -6.12 -5.13
C ALA A 119 10.82 -5.43 -5.79
N ALA A 120 10.92 -4.10 -5.64
CA ALA A 120 12.06 -3.35 -6.15
C ALA A 120 13.36 -3.73 -5.42
N THR A 121 13.33 -3.86 -4.10
CA THR A 121 14.48 -4.26 -3.27
C THR A 121 14.98 -5.63 -3.68
N ASP A 122 14.06 -6.59 -3.92
CA ASP A 122 14.43 -7.94 -4.30
C ASP A 122 15.23 -7.99 -5.60
N LEU A 123 14.85 -7.16 -6.57
CA LEU A 123 15.50 -7.10 -7.88
C LEU A 123 16.75 -6.22 -7.91
N LEU A 124 16.80 -5.16 -7.08
CA LEU A 124 17.78 -4.07 -7.26
C LEU A 124 18.79 -3.94 -6.12
N ALA A 125 18.46 -4.38 -4.90
CA ALA A 125 19.38 -4.29 -3.78
C ALA A 125 20.41 -5.41 -3.82
N ARG A 126 21.61 -5.16 -3.27
CA ARG A 126 22.62 -6.22 -3.10
C ARG A 126 22.05 -7.38 -2.30
N GLN A 127 22.46 -8.60 -2.64
CA GLN A 127 21.99 -9.82 -1.98
C GLN A 127 22.50 -9.93 -0.54
N ASP A 128 23.67 -9.34 -0.25
CA ASP A 128 24.33 -9.29 1.07
C ASP A 128 23.96 -8.05 1.90
N ALA A 129 22.81 -7.44 1.62
CA ALA A 129 22.34 -6.30 2.39
C ALA A 129 21.74 -6.75 3.73
N HIS A 130 22.43 -6.43 4.83
CA HIS A 130 22.01 -6.78 6.20
C HIS A 130 21.56 -5.59 7.06
N VAL A 131 21.65 -4.37 6.54
CA VAL A 131 21.30 -3.15 7.27
C VAL A 131 20.31 -2.30 6.46
N ALA A 132 19.18 -1.95 7.07
CA ALA A 132 18.20 -1.04 6.51
C ALA A 132 18.20 0.30 7.26
N ALA A 133 17.79 1.38 6.58
CA ALA A 133 17.56 2.68 7.19
C ALA A 133 16.16 3.17 6.82
N ILE A 134 15.39 3.59 7.82
CA ILE A 134 14.02 4.10 7.69
C ILE A 134 14.01 5.57 8.07
N PHE A 135 13.65 6.41 7.11
CA PHE A 135 13.41 7.84 7.32
C PHE A 135 11.90 8.09 7.30
N GLY A 136 11.32 8.39 8.46
CA GLY A 136 9.88 8.49 8.68
C GLY A 136 9.31 7.22 9.32
N ALA A 137 9.10 7.29 10.64
CA ALA A 137 8.61 6.22 11.51
C ALA A 137 7.07 6.11 11.52
N GLY A 138 6.43 6.41 10.39
CA GLY A 138 4.97 6.36 10.22
C GLY A 138 4.42 4.98 9.81
N ALA A 139 3.14 4.95 9.43
CA ALA A 139 2.48 3.72 8.99
C ALA A 139 3.16 3.07 7.78
N GLN A 140 3.61 3.88 6.81
CA GLN A 140 4.32 3.37 5.63
C GLN A 140 5.67 2.77 6.02
N GLY A 141 6.46 3.47 6.86
CA GLY A 141 7.77 3.00 7.32
C GLY A 141 7.74 1.58 7.90
N ARG A 142 6.65 1.18 8.57
CA ARG A 142 6.47 -0.17 9.11
C ARG A 142 6.39 -1.21 7.99
N THR A 143 5.47 -1.00 7.05
CA THR A 143 5.30 -1.91 5.90
C THR A 143 6.49 -1.91 4.94
N GLN A 144 7.22 -0.80 4.84
CA GLN A 144 8.49 -0.72 4.09
C GLN A 144 9.53 -1.66 4.71
N LEU A 145 9.76 -1.56 6.03
CA LEU A 145 10.72 -2.44 6.71
C LEU A 145 10.30 -3.91 6.63
N LEU A 146 9.02 -4.22 6.90
CA LEU A 146 8.51 -5.59 6.77
C LEU A 146 8.78 -6.17 5.37
N ALA A 147 8.50 -5.40 4.32
CA ALA A 147 8.69 -5.87 2.96
C ALA A 147 10.18 -6.10 2.61
N VAL A 148 11.08 -5.25 3.13
CA VAL A 148 12.53 -5.44 2.95
C VAL A 148 13.01 -6.70 3.68
N CYS A 149 12.56 -6.94 4.91
CA CYS A 149 12.92 -8.13 5.67
C CYS A 149 12.40 -9.44 5.05
N GLU A 150 11.32 -9.40 4.26
CA GLU A 150 10.82 -10.58 3.54
C GLU A 150 11.72 -11.00 2.36
N VAL A 151 12.58 -10.09 1.88
CA VAL A 151 13.42 -10.32 0.68
C VAL A 151 14.91 -10.22 0.95
N ARG A 152 15.32 -9.71 2.11
CA ARG A 152 16.71 -9.61 2.56
C ARG A 152 16.83 -10.01 4.03
N ASP A 153 17.96 -10.60 4.39
CA ASP A 153 18.28 -10.99 5.76
C ASP A 153 18.78 -9.78 6.57
N ILE A 154 17.84 -8.87 6.88
CA ILE A 154 18.14 -7.64 7.63
C ILE A 154 18.38 -7.96 9.10
N GLU A 155 19.58 -7.69 9.57
CA GLU A 155 20.00 -7.87 10.96
C GLU A 155 19.86 -6.59 11.80
N ARG A 156 19.85 -5.42 11.15
CA ARG A 156 19.75 -4.12 11.82
C ARG A 156 18.95 -3.10 11.01
N ALA A 157 18.05 -2.39 11.69
CA ALA A 157 17.37 -1.23 11.14
C ALA A 157 17.74 0.05 11.90
N TRP A 158 18.16 1.08 11.18
CA TRP A 158 18.26 2.45 11.70
C TRP A 158 16.96 3.19 11.45
N VAL A 159 16.46 3.92 12.44
CA VAL A 159 15.20 4.66 12.32
C VAL A 159 15.43 6.12 12.68
N TYR A 160 15.05 7.01 11.77
CA TYR A 160 15.02 8.44 11.98
C TYR A 160 13.60 8.98 11.74
N ASP A 161 13.14 9.85 12.63
CA ASP A 161 11.94 10.64 12.44
C ASP A 161 12.16 12.03 13.04
N VAL A 162 11.56 13.05 12.44
CA VAL A 162 11.58 14.42 12.98
C VAL A 162 10.90 14.51 14.35
N ASN A 163 10.02 13.56 14.66
CA ASN A 163 9.43 13.36 15.96
C ASN A 163 10.11 12.18 16.69
N PRO A 164 10.94 12.44 17.72
CA PRO A 164 11.64 11.39 18.46
C PRO A 164 10.71 10.37 19.14
N GLU A 165 9.51 10.78 19.56
CA GLU A 165 8.51 9.88 20.14
C GLU A 165 8.02 8.85 19.10
N ALA A 166 7.85 9.28 17.85
CA ALA A 166 7.44 8.38 16.76
C ALA A 166 8.52 7.34 16.47
N ALA A 167 9.80 7.76 16.47
CA ALA A 167 10.93 6.84 16.32
C ALA A 167 11.02 5.84 17.49
N ARG A 168 10.89 6.29 18.74
CA ARG A 168 10.89 5.41 19.91
C ARG A 168 9.76 4.37 19.85
N ARG A 169 8.54 4.81 19.52
CA ARG A 169 7.40 3.91 19.38
C ARG A 169 7.61 2.88 18.28
N TYR A 170 8.14 3.31 17.14
CA TYR A 170 8.46 2.42 16.04
C TYR A 170 9.46 1.32 16.47
N ILE A 171 10.52 1.68 17.18
CA ILE A 171 11.53 0.72 17.68
C ILE A 171 10.94 -0.29 18.68
N GLN A 172 9.92 0.10 19.45
CA GLN A 172 9.25 -0.81 20.39
C GLN A 172 8.28 -1.78 19.71
N GLU A 173 7.68 -1.38 18.59
CA GLU A 173 6.65 -2.15 17.89
C GLU A 173 7.19 -3.11 16.83
N MET A 174 8.39 -2.84 16.29
CA MET A 174 8.98 -3.48 15.12
C MET A 174 10.24 -4.25 15.47
#